data_AF-A0A3C2E3I4-F1
#
_entry.id   AF-A0A3C2E3I4-F1
#
_cell.length_a   1.000
_cell.length_b   1.000
_cell.length_c   1.000
_cell.angle_alpha   90.00
_cell.angle_beta   90.00
_cell.angle_gamma   90.00
#
_symmetry.space_group_name_H-M   'P 1'
#
loop_
_entity.id
_entity.type
_entity.pdbx_description
1 polymer ?
#
loop_
_entity_poly.entity_id
_entity_poly.type
_entity_poly.pdbx_seq_one_letter_code
_entity_poly.pdbx_strand_id
1 'polypeptide(L)'
;EGHRVALILGDNIFYGDGLSKRLQEAVTLEKGATIFGYEVADPSSFGVVEVDDKGRAVSLEEKPKKPKSNQAVPGLYFYDEDVLSLAWDLKPSTRGELEITDINRAYLKRGDLNVMHIGRGVAWLDGGTHADLFEASQFIKVVEERTGLKVACPEEIAYRMKFIDRKQLSELVDESPKTEYQHYLKRLLKGL
;
A
#
# COMPACT_ATOMS: atom_id res chain seq x y z
N GLU A 1 24.69 -0.88 -7.35
CA GLU A 1 24.33 -1.76 -6.23
C GLU A 1 22.84 -2.05 -6.35
N GLY A 2 22.44 -3.31 -6.29
CA GLY A 2 21.01 -3.67 -6.27
C GLY A 2 20.45 -3.29 -4.90
N HIS A 3 19.34 -2.56 -4.89
CA HIS A 3 18.62 -2.23 -3.67
C HIS A 3 17.25 -2.87 -3.73
N ARG A 4 16.79 -3.40 -2.58
CA ARG A 4 15.40 -3.82 -2.39
C ARG A 4 14.48 -2.63 -2.61
N VAL A 5 13.31 -2.87 -3.20
CA VAL A 5 12.37 -1.83 -3.61
C VAL A 5 10.98 -2.10 -3.09
N ALA A 6 10.30 -1.03 -2.68
CA ALA A 6 8.86 -1.04 -2.46
C ALA A 6 8.19 -0.25 -3.59
N LEU A 7 7.15 -0.82 -4.18
CA LEU A 7 6.30 -0.17 -5.18
C LEU A 7 4.92 0.04 -4.58
N ILE A 8 4.42 1.27 -4.65
CA ILE A 8 3.03 1.60 -4.32
C ILE A 8 2.40 2.34 -5.50
N LEU A 9 1.17 1.95 -5.87
CA LEU A 9 0.39 2.68 -6.87
C LEU A 9 -0.14 3.97 -6.25
N GLY A 10 -0.02 5.09 -6.97
CA GLY A 10 -0.28 6.43 -6.42
C GLY A 10 -1.75 6.73 -6.09
N ASP A 11 -2.67 5.89 -6.55
CA ASP A 11 -4.12 5.94 -6.32
C ASP A 11 -4.59 5.04 -5.17
N ASN A 12 -3.68 4.28 -4.55
CA ASN A 12 -4.02 3.35 -3.46
C ASN A 12 -3.93 4.02 -2.09
N ILE A 13 -5.03 3.99 -1.34
CA ILE A 13 -5.14 4.56 0.00
C ILE A 13 -5.35 3.41 1.00
N PHE A 14 -4.48 3.36 2.02
CA PHE A 14 -4.56 2.39 3.11
C PHE A 14 -4.74 3.09 4.44
N TYR A 15 -5.67 2.62 5.26
CA TYR A 15 -5.89 3.13 6.61
C TYR A 15 -6.29 2.01 7.55
N GLY A 16 -5.62 1.90 8.70
CA GLY A 16 -6.04 1.00 9.76
C GLY A 16 -4.99 0.77 10.82
N ASP A 17 -5.43 0.26 11.96
CA ASP A 17 -4.53 -0.02 13.08
C ASP A 17 -3.53 -1.13 12.73
N GLY A 18 -2.30 -0.99 13.24
CA GLY A 18 -1.21 -1.94 13.01
C GLY A 18 -0.64 -1.96 11.59
N LEU A 19 -1.15 -1.14 10.65
CA LEU A 19 -0.64 -1.09 9.27
C LEU A 19 0.85 -0.79 9.22
N SER A 20 1.32 0.26 9.90
CA SER A 20 2.74 0.63 9.90
C SER A 20 3.66 -0.49 10.40
N LYS A 21 3.23 -1.26 11.40
CA LYS A 21 3.99 -2.42 11.90
C LYS A 21 4.10 -3.51 10.84
N ARG A 22 2.99 -3.83 10.16
CA ARG A 22 2.98 -4.82 9.07
C ARG A 22 3.88 -4.39 7.89
N LEU A 23 3.87 -3.11 7.55
CA LEU A 23 4.75 -2.57 6.50
C LEU A 23 6.22 -2.66 6.90
N GLN A 24 6.56 -2.33 8.15
CA GLN A 24 7.92 -2.48 8.66
C GLN A 24 8.37 -3.95 8.67
N GLU A 25 7.49 -4.89 9.01
CA GLU A 25 7.76 -6.32 8.90
C GLU A 25 8.03 -6.74 7.45
N ALA A 26 7.22 -6.28 6.48
CA ALA A 26 7.43 -6.58 5.06
C ALA A 26 8.81 -6.13 4.54
N VAL A 27 9.29 -4.98 5.00
CA VAL A 27 10.62 -4.43 4.62
C VAL A 27 11.78 -5.26 5.18
N THR A 28 11.56 -6.07 6.23
CA THR A 28 12.63 -6.91 6.78
C THR A 28 12.98 -8.10 5.89
N LEU A 29 12.13 -8.45 4.91
CA LEU A 29 12.41 -9.53 3.99
C LEU A 29 13.67 -9.24 3.16
N GLU A 30 14.69 -10.10 3.28
CA GLU A 30 15.95 -9.93 2.56
C GLU A 30 15.91 -10.48 1.14
N LYS A 31 15.12 -11.53 0.92
CA LYS A 31 15.02 -12.25 -0.35
C LYS A 31 13.58 -12.61 -0.70
N GLY A 32 13.25 -12.53 -1.97
CA GLY A 32 11.94 -12.83 -2.54
C GLY A 32 11.07 -11.59 -2.66
N ALA A 33 9.77 -11.83 -2.74
CA ALA A 33 8.75 -10.78 -2.86
C ALA A 33 7.72 -10.88 -1.73
N THR A 34 7.13 -9.75 -1.37
CA THR A 34 5.92 -9.70 -0.53
C THR A 34 4.83 -8.93 -1.25
N ILE A 35 3.68 -9.57 -1.39
CA ILE A 35 2.42 -8.96 -1.81
C ILE A 35 1.43 -8.99 -0.66
N PHE A 36 0.38 -8.17 -0.76
CA PHE A 36 -0.68 -8.17 0.23
C PHE A 36 -1.94 -8.83 -0.33
N GLY A 37 -2.64 -9.58 0.52
CA GLY A 37 -3.97 -10.10 0.23
C GLY A 37 -5.01 -9.29 0.97
N TYR A 38 -6.01 -8.77 0.26
CA TYR A 38 -7.14 -8.05 0.82
C TYR A 38 -8.45 -8.67 0.35
N GLU A 39 -9.36 -8.93 1.28
CA GLU A 39 -10.65 -9.52 0.94
C GLU A 39 -11.60 -8.48 0.35
N VAL A 40 -12.05 -8.70 -0.89
CA VAL A 40 -13.00 -7.84 -1.59
C VAL A 40 -14.25 -8.61 -1.99
N ALA A 41 -15.37 -7.90 -2.15
CA ALA A 41 -16.61 -8.49 -2.62
C ALA A 41 -16.56 -8.87 -4.11
N ASP A 42 -15.88 -8.05 -4.94
CA ASP A 42 -15.66 -8.31 -6.35
C ASP A 42 -14.16 -8.26 -6.69
N PRO A 43 -13.48 -9.41 -6.77
CA PRO A 43 -12.05 -9.48 -7.06
C PRO A 43 -11.73 -9.43 -8.57
N SER A 44 -12.74 -9.42 -9.45
CA SER A 44 -12.53 -9.58 -10.91
C SER A 44 -11.80 -8.40 -11.58
N SER A 45 -11.80 -7.24 -10.93
CA SER A 45 -11.10 -6.03 -11.38
C SER A 45 -9.61 -5.98 -11.00
N PHE A 46 -9.11 -6.95 -10.22
CA PHE A 46 -7.78 -6.92 -9.62
C PHE A 46 -6.95 -8.16 -9.97
N GLY A 47 -5.67 -8.13 -9.61
CA GLY A 47 -4.89 -9.35 -9.45
C GLY A 47 -5.45 -10.16 -8.28
N VAL A 48 -5.68 -11.46 -8.48
CA VAL A 48 -6.28 -12.35 -7.47
C VAL A 48 -5.27 -13.41 -7.06
N VAL A 49 -5.04 -13.52 -5.76
CA VAL A 49 -4.15 -14.52 -5.17
C VAL A 49 -4.95 -15.62 -4.49
N GLU A 50 -4.70 -16.86 -4.88
CA GLU A 50 -5.17 -18.03 -4.13
C GLU A 50 -4.14 -18.37 -3.05
N VAL A 51 -4.56 -18.61 -1.82
CA VAL A 51 -3.68 -19.02 -0.72
C VAL A 51 -4.08 -20.39 -0.15
N ASP A 52 -3.11 -21.16 0.31
CA ASP A 52 -3.35 -22.44 1.00
C ASP A 52 -3.74 -22.24 2.47
N ASP A 53 -4.06 -23.32 3.18
CA ASP A 53 -4.41 -23.31 4.62
C ASP A 53 -3.30 -22.74 5.53
N LYS A 54 -2.08 -22.59 5.01
CA LYS A 54 -0.92 -22.01 5.70
C LYS A 54 -0.65 -20.56 5.29
N GLY A 55 -1.50 -19.95 4.46
CA GLY A 55 -1.38 -18.58 3.98
C GLY A 55 -0.33 -18.39 2.87
N ARG A 56 0.12 -19.48 2.22
CA ARG A 56 1.10 -19.38 1.12
C ARG A 56 0.39 -19.23 -0.22
N ALA A 57 0.93 -18.41 -1.11
CA ALA A 57 0.39 -18.26 -2.46
C ALA A 57 0.42 -19.61 -3.22
N VAL A 58 -0.70 -19.97 -3.83
CA VAL A 58 -0.89 -21.15 -4.68
C VAL A 58 -0.98 -20.74 -6.15
N SER A 59 -1.77 -19.71 -6.45
CA SER A 59 -1.93 -19.20 -7.80
C SER A 59 -2.16 -17.68 -7.83
N LEU A 60 -1.84 -17.06 -8.97
CA LEU A 60 -1.97 -15.62 -9.22
C LEU A 60 -2.50 -15.38 -10.62
N GLU A 61 -3.64 -14.69 -10.71
CA GLU A 61 -4.34 -14.39 -11.97
C GLU A 61 -4.64 -12.90 -12.06
N GLU A 62 -4.33 -12.28 -13.21
CA GLU A 62 -4.66 -10.87 -13.47
C GLU A 62 -6.10 -10.78 -13.99
N LYS A 63 -6.95 -10.02 -13.30
CA LYS A 63 -8.35 -9.73 -13.68
C LYS A 63 -9.12 -10.97 -14.17
N PRO A 64 -9.20 -12.03 -13.35
CA PRO A 64 -9.79 -13.29 -13.78
C PRO A 64 -11.30 -13.17 -13.97
N LYS A 65 -11.82 -13.70 -15.08
CA LYS A 65 -13.28 -13.79 -15.32
C LYS A 65 -13.99 -14.70 -14.31
N LYS A 66 -13.26 -15.65 -13.73
CA LYS A 66 -13.75 -16.59 -12.69
C LYS A 66 -12.69 -16.66 -11.58
N PRO A 67 -12.70 -15.71 -10.64
CA PRO A 67 -11.74 -15.64 -9.54
C PRO A 67 -11.72 -16.93 -8.73
N LYS A 68 -10.51 -17.39 -8.35
CA LYS A 68 -10.32 -18.57 -7.50
C LYS A 68 -10.43 -18.26 -6.00
N SER A 69 -10.33 -16.99 -5.63
CA SER A 69 -10.48 -16.49 -4.27
C SER A 69 -11.05 -15.07 -4.30
N ASN A 70 -11.44 -14.59 -3.13
CA ASN A 70 -11.81 -13.18 -2.91
C ASN A 70 -10.63 -12.31 -2.45
N GLN A 71 -9.40 -12.83 -2.51
CA GLN A 71 -8.20 -12.11 -2.09
C GLN A 71 -7.65 -11.34 -3.28
N ALA A 72 -8.01 -10.06 -3.37
CA ALA A 72 -7.37 -9.14 -4.29
C ALA A 72 -5.96 -8.79 -3.79
N VAL A 73 -5.09 -8.47 -4.74
CA VAL A 73 -3.74 -7.95 -4.50
C VAL A 73 -3.77 -6.44 -4.65
N PRO A 74 -3.69 -5.67 -3.55
CA PRO A 74 -3.62 -4.22 -3.61
C PRO A 74 -2.37 -3.72 -4.32
N GLY A 75 -2.37 -2.44 -4.70
CA GLY A 75 -1.26 -1.76 -5.34
C GLY A 75 -0.06 -1.48 -4.43
N LEU A 76 0.39 -2.45 -3.65
CA LEU A 76 1.53 -2.34 -2.75
C LEU A 76 2.37 -3.62 -2.79
N TYR A 77 3.66 -3.47 -3.09
CA TYR A 77 4.54 -4.59 -3.38
C TYR A 77 5.94 -4.34 -2.78
N PHE A 78 6.57 -5.37 -2.25
CA PHE A 78 7.96 -5.34 -1.81
C PHE A 78 8.75 -6.41 -2.56
N TYR A 79 9.92 -6.04 -3.07
CA TYR A 79 10.76 -6.94 -3.85
C TYR A 79 12.22 -6.83 -3.42
N ASP A 80 12.93 -7.94 -3.56
CA ASP A 80 14.39 -7.93 -3.61
C ASP A 80 14.92 -7.38 -4.95
N GLU A 81 16.24 -7.44 -5.13
CA GLU A 81 16.92 -6.89 -6.31
C GLU A 81 16.63 -7.66 -7.62
N ASP A 82 16.17 -8.91 -7.54
CA ASP A 82 15.90 -9.74 -8.73
C ASP A 82 14.77 -9.15 -9.58
N VAL A 83 13.92 -8.31 -8.99
CA VAL A 83 12.80 -7.65 -9.68
C VAL A 83 13.25 -6.87 -10.91
N LEU A 84 14.46 -6.29 -10.90
CA LEU A 84 14.97 -5.53 -12.04
C LEU A 84 15.18 -6.43 -13.25
N SER A 85 15.76 -7.62 -13.03
CA SER A 85 15.95 -8.63 -14.09
C SER A 85 14.61 -9.19 -14.57
N LEU A 86 13.70 -9.49 -13.64
CA LEU A 86 12.37 -10.00 -13.94
C LEU A 86 11.54 -9.00 -14.75
N ALA A 87 11.60 -7.71 -14.39
CA ALA A 87 10.92 -6.64 -15.10
C ALA A 87 11.47 -6.42 -16.51
N TRP A 88 12.80 -6.57 -16.69
CA TRP A 88 13.43 -6.43 -18.00
C TRP A 88 13.01 -7.51 -19.01
N ASP A 89 12.75 -8.72 -18.52
CA ASP A 89 12.36 -9.86 -19.35
C ASP A 89 10.85 -9.95 -19.61
N LEU A 90 10.04 -9.08 -18.99
CA LEU A 90 8.59 -9.08 -19.19
C LEU A 90 8.20 -8.91 -20.65
N LYS A 91 7.10 -9.57 -21.02
CA LYS A 91 6.46 -9.42 -22.33
C LYS A 91 5.10 -8.75 -22.14
N PRO A 92 4.67 -7.91 -23.09
CA PRO A 92 3.34 -7.32 -23.05
C PRO A 92 2.26 -8.40 -22.97
N SER A 93 1.22 -8.15 -22.19
CA SER A 93 0.02 -8.98 -22.09
C SER A 93 -0.81 -8.91 -23.37
N THR A 94 -1.92 -9.63 -23.41
CA THR A 94 -2.90 -9.53 -24.50
C THR A 94 -3.50 -8.12 -24.65
N ARG A 95 -3.35 -7.27 -23.63
CA ARG A 95 -3.76 -5.86 -23.63
C ARG A 95 -2.63 -4.89 -24.02
N GLY A 96 -1.42 -5.40 -24.23
CA GLY A 96 -0.24 -4.59 -24.57
C GLY A 96 0.45 -3.94 -23.37
N GLU A 97 0.13 -4.37 -22.14
CA GLU A 97 0.68 -3.82 -20.90
C GLU A 97 1.72 -4.78 -20.28
N LEU A 98 2.69 -4.23 -19.54
CA LEU A 98 3.62 -5.04 -18.74
C LEU A 98 3.00 -5.24 -17.35
N GLU A 99 2.56 -6.45 -17.07
CA GLU A 99 1.75 -6.73 -15.87
C GLU A 99 2.62 -6.98 -14.65
N ILE A 100 2.37 -6.28 -13.55
CA ILE A 100 3.01 -6.54 -12.25
C ILE A 100 2.69 -7.97 -11.76
N THR A 101 1.52 -8.50 -12.12
CA THR A 101 1.12 -9.88 -11.81
C THR A 101 2.03 -10.92 -12.48
N ASP A 102 2.66 -10.61 -13.60
CA ASP A 102 3.64 -11.51 -14.23
C ASP A 102 4.95 -11.57 -13.45
N ILE A 103 5.42 -10.44 -12.89
CA ILE A 103 6.53 -10.40 -11.93
C ILE A 103 6.19 -11.23 -10.69
N ASN A 104 5.02 -11.00 -10.10
CA ASN A 104 4.58 -11.75 -8.92
C ASN A 104 4.52 -13.26 -9.19
N ARG A 105 4.06 -13.66 -10.39
CA ARG A 105 4.04 -15.06 -10.80
C ARG A 105 5.44 -15.65 -10.99
N ALA A 106 6.43 -14.85 -11.37
CA ALA A 106 7.82 -15.31 -11.45
C ALA A 106 8.37 -15.66 -10.06
N TYR A 107 8.16 -14.81 -9.05
CA TYR A 107 8.49 -15.13 -7.65
C TYR A 107 7.69 -16.35 -7.14
N LEU A 108 6.40 -16.43 -7.48
CA LEU A 108 5.58 -17.60 -7.12
C LEU A 108 6.17 -18.91 -7.65
N LYS A 109 6.60 -18.92 -8.92
CA LYS A 109 7.24 -20.10 -9.55
C LYS A 109 8.58 -20.46 -8.92
N ARG A 110 9.31 -19.48 -8.40
CA ARG A 110 10.57 -19.67 -7.66
C ARG A 110 10.34 -20.16 -6.23
N GLY A 111 9.13 -19.98 -5.70
CA GLY A 111 8.74 -20.39 -4.35
C GLY A 111 9.11 -19.39 -3.26
N ASP A 112 9.41 -18.14 -3.62
CA ASP A 112 9.83 -17.06 -2.73
C ASP A 112 8.88 -15.83 -2.78
N LEU A 113 7.63 -16.06 -3.18
CA LEU A 113 6.53 -15.10 -3.03
C LEU A 113 5.84 -15.29 -1.68
N ASN A 114 5.87 -14.25 -0.86
CA ASN A 114 5.14 -14.17 0.41
C ASN A 114 3.85 -13.38 0.24
N VAL A 115 2.79 -13.81 0.94
CA VAL A 115 1.51 -13.10 1.00
C VAL A 115 1.28 -12.64 2.43
N MET A 116 1.14 -11.33 2.63
CA MET A 116 0.73 -10.75 3.90
C MET A 116 -0.75 -10.39 3.87
N HIS A 117 -1.54 -11.01 4.74
CA HIS A 117 -2.96 -10.71 4.83
C HIS A 117 -3.21 -9.36 5.52
N ILE A 118 -3.96 -8.50 4.85
CA ILE A 118 -4.53 -7.28 5.43
C ILE A 118 -5.93 -7.65 5.94
N GLY A 119 -6.10 -7.61 7.26
CA GLY A 119 -7.38 -7.96 7.89
C GLY A 119 -8.44 -6.88 7.72
N ARG A 120 -9.72 -7.25 7.90
CA ARG A 120 -10.91 -6.40 7.79
C ARG A 120 -10.94 -5.11 8.65
N GLY A 121 -9.98 -4.94 9.55
CA GLY A 121 -9.82 -3.72 10.37
C GLY A 121 -9.03 -2.62 9.65
N VAL A 122 -8.49 -2.91 8.46
CA VAL A 122 -7.86 -1.94 7.57
C VAL A 122 -8.80 -1.69 6.41
N ALA A 123 -8.98 -0.42 6.06
CA ALA A 123 -9.60 0.00 4.82
C ALA A 123 -8.52 0.10 3.73
N TRP A 124 -8.80 -0.53 2.60
CA TRP A 124 -8.13 -0.27 1.33
C TRP A 124 -9.14 0.40 0.39
N LEU A 125 -8.77 1.57 -0.13
CA LEU A 125 -9.59 2.39 -1.00
C LEU A 125 -8.78 2.71 -2.27
N ASP A 126 -9.44 2.67 -3.42
CA ASP A 126 -8.86 2.98 -4.72
C ASP A 126 -9.42 4.31 -5.23
N GLY A 127 -8.61 5.13 -5.90
CA GLY A 127 -9.03 6.36 -6.57
C GLY A 127 -9.41 6.18 -8.05
N GLY A 128 -9.55 4.95 -8.53
CA GLY A 128 -9.69 4.61 -9.95
C GLY A 128 -10.92 5.19 -10.67
N THR A 129 -12.04 5.44 -9.97
CA THR A 129 -13.23 6.09 -10.55
C THR A 129 -13.68 7.32 -9.75
N HIS A 130 -14.55 8.15 -10.36
CA HIS A 130 -15.15 9.28 -9.65
C HIS A 130 -15.93 8.87 -8.40
N ALA A 131 -16.58 7.69 -8.43
CA ALA A 131 -17.30 7.16 -7.29
C ALA A 131 -16.33 6.74 -6.18
N ASP A 132 -15.29 5.97 -6.53
CA ASP A 132 -14.32 5.49 -5.55
C ASP A 132 -13.56 6.65 -4.90
N LEU A 133 -13.18 7.68 -5.67
CA LEU A 133 -12.53 8.88 -5.15
C LEU A 133 -13.45 9.65 -4.17
N PHE A 134 -14.75 9.72 -4.47
CA PHE A 134 -15.72 10.35 -3.58
C PHE A 134 -15.88 9.57 -2.28
N GLU A 135 -16.03 8.25 -2.35
CA GLU A 135 -16.10 7.37 -1.18
C GLU A 135 -14.85 7.47 -0.32
N ALA A 136 -13.66 7.46 -0.93
CA ALA A 136 -12.41 7.63 -0.23
C ALA A 136 -12.33 8.99 0.49
N SER A 137 -12.77 10.06 -0.18
CA SER A 137 -12.82 11.40 0.40
C SER A 137 -13.77 11.46 1.61
N GLN A 138 -14.95 10.83 1.52
CA GLN A 138 -15.89 10.75 2.63
C GLN A 138 -15.32 9.95 3.81
N PHE A 139 -14.68 8.82 3.53
CA PHE A 139 -14.06 7.98 4.55
C PHE A 139 -13.00 8.75 5.34
N ILE A 140 -12.05 9.38 4.64
CA ILE A 140 -10.97 10.16 5.27
C ILE A 140 -11.55 11.31 6.10
N LYS A 141 -12.54 12.04 5.56
CA LYS A 141 -13.20 13.12 6.28
C LYS A 141 -13.80 12.64 7.61
N VAL A 142 -14.56 11.55 7.60
CA VAL A 142 -15.22 11.01 8.80
C VAL A 142 -14.18 10.59 9.85
N VAL A 143 -13.09 9.96 9.42
CA VAL A 143 -11.99 9.56 10.32
C VAL A 143 -11.32 10.79 10.95
N GLU A 144 -10.94 11.78 10.14
CA GLU A 144 -10.25 12.98 10.65
C GLU A 144 -11.14 13.79 11.59
N GLU A 145 -12.42 13.98 11.26
CA GLU A 145 -13.37 14.71 12.11
C GLU A 145 -13.62 13.99 13.45
N ARG A 146 -13.65 12.66 13.44
CA ARG A 146 -13.93 11.88 14.66
C ARG A 146 -12.71 11.76 15.58
N THR A 147 -11.52 11.63 15.01
CA THR A 147 -10.28 11.43 15.78
C THR A 147 -9.59 12.74 16.12
N GLY A 148 -9.82 13.80 15.34
CA GLY A 148 -9.07 15.05 15.42
C GLY A 148 -7.61 14.90 14.99
N LEU A 149 -7.26 13.77 14.34
CA LEU A 149 -5.95 13.41 13.80
C LEU A 149 -6.02 13.37 12.28
N LYS A 150 -4.90 13.64 11.62
CA LYS A 150 -4.81 13.58 10.16
C LYS A 150 -4.40 12.19 9.67
N VAL A 151 -4.94 11.80 8.53
CA VAL A 151 -4.49 10.60 7.81
C VAL A 151 -3.45 11.03 6.77
N ALA A 152 -2.33 10.30 6.71
CA ALA A 152 -1.25 10.55 5.75
C ALA A 152 -0.65 11.97 5.77
N CYS A 153 -0.52 12.60 6.96
CA CYS A 153 0.22 13.86 7.14
C CYS A 153 1.74 13.61 7.10
N PRO A 154 2.48 14.00 6.03
CA PRO A 154 3.89 13.64 5.88
C PRO A 154 4.79 14.29 6.93
N GLU A 155 4.49 15.53 7.35
CA GLU A 155 5.24 16.25 8.38
C GLU A 155 5.13 15.56 9.73
N GLU A 156 3.93 15.08 10.08
CA GLU A 156 3.73 14.30 11.31
C GLU A 156 4.46 12.97 11.24
N ILE A 157 4.36 12.25 10.12
CA ILE A 157 5.07 10.99 9.92
C ILE A 157 6.57 11.21 10.09
N ALA A 158 7.15 12.19 9.39
CA ALA A 158 8.57 12.52 9.48
C ALA A 158 9.00 12.89 10.90
N TYR A 159 8.20 13.68 11.62
CA TYR A 159 8.50 14.08 13.00
C TYR A 159 8.43 12.90 13.98
N ARG A 160 7.43 12.02 13.84
CA ARG A 160 7.29 10.82 14.67
C ARG A 160 8.39 9.80 14.39
N MET A 161 8.79 9.67 13.11
CA MET A 161 9.90 8.82 12.67
C MET A 161 11.29 9.41 12.94
N LYS A 162 11.37 10.63 13.51
CA LYS A 162 12.64 11.33 13.81
C LYS A 162 13.49 11.69 12.58
N PHE A 163 12.86 11.80 11.42
CA PHE A 163 13.50 12.33 10.21
C PHE A 163 13.66 13.85 10.28
N ILE A 164 12.75 14.50 10.99
CA ILE A 164 12.84 15.92 11.33
C ILE A 164 12.71 16.11 12.84
N ASP A 165 13.36 17.15 13.35
CA ASP A 165 13.22 17.58 14.72
C ASP A 165 12.08 18.59 14.91
N ARG A 166 11.88 19.02 16.17
CA ARG A 166 10.82 19.97 16.52
C ARG A 166 11.02 21.36 15.90
N LYS A 167 12.27 21.78 15.69
CA LYS A 167 12.59 23.08 15.10
C LYS A 167 12.23 23.06 13.62
N GLN A 168 12.64 22.02 12.89
CA GLN A 168 12.28 21.82 11.48
C GLN A 168 10.77 21.71 11.29
N LEU A 169 10.05 21.00 12.17
CA LEU A 169 8.59 21.00 12.13
C LEU A 169 8.01 22.40 12.33
N SER A 170 8.55 23.21 13.24
CA SER A 170 8.11 24.59 13.46
C SER A 170 8.28 25.46 12.20
N GLU A 171 9.41 25.33 11.51
CA GLU A 171 9.68 26.05 10.26
C GLU A 171 8.64 25.68 9.18
N LEU A 172 8.33 24.38 9.02
CA LEU A 172 7.28 23.93 8.10
C LEU A 172 5.89 24.47 8.46
N VAL A 173 5.57 24.58 9.75
CA VAL A 173 4.30 25.17 10.20
C VAL A 173 4.21 26.65 9.85
N ASP A 174 5.31 27.40 10.01
CA ASP A 174 5.34 28.83 9.74
C ASP A 174 5.25 29.13 8.24
N GLU A 175 5.80 28.26 7.38
CA GLU A 175 5.71 28.34 5.91
C GLU A 175 4.35 27.89 5.36
N SER A 176 3.59 27.11 6.13
CA SER A 176 2.29 26.58 5.69
C SER A 176 1.21 27.66 5.56
N PRO A 177 0.32 27.59 4.55
CA PRO A 177 -0.84 28.47 4.44
C PRO A 177 -1.76 28.39 5.66
N LYS A 178 -2.44 29.49 6.00
CA LYS A 178 -3.39 29.55 7.12
C LYS A 178 -4.66 28.73 6.83
N THR A 179 -4.60 27.43 7.11
CA THR A 179 -5.68 26.46 6.89
C THR A 179 -5.86 25.55 8.11
N GLU A 180 -6.89 24.71 8.09
CA GLU A 180 -7.07 23.63 9.07
C GLU A 180 -5.85 22.70 9.15
N TYR A 181 -5.12 22.53 8.04
CA TYR A 181 -3.88 21.75 8.02
C TYR A 181 -2.79 22.40 8.88
N GLN A 182 -2.55 23.71 8.71
CA GLN A 182 -1.61 24.43 9.57
C GLN A 182 -2.06 24.41 11.04
N HIS A 183 -3.36 24.54 11.30
CA HIS A 183 -3.89 24.45 12.67
C HIS A 183 -3.58 23.10 13.32
N TYR A 184 -3.72 22.01 12.55
CA TYR A 184 -3.32 20.67 12.98
C TYR A 184 -1.83 20.58 13.33
N LEU A 185 -0.95 21.05 12.45
CA LEU A 185 0.49 21.01 12.71
C LEU A 185 0.90 21.87 13.93
N LYS A 186 0.21 23.00 14.18
CA LYS A 186 0.39 23.80 15.40
C LYS A 186 -0.01 23.04 16.66
N ARG A 187 -1.08 22.24 16.62
CA ARG A 187 -1.44 21.34 17.72
C ARG A 187 -0.37 20.28 17.92
N LEU A 188 0.14 19.68 16.84
CA LEU A 188 1.22 18.69 16.91
C LEU A 188 2.47 19.20 17.62
N LEU A 189 2.91 20.43 17.34
CA LEU A 189 4.02 21.08 18.04
C LEU A 189 3.78 21.24 19.54
N LYS A 190 2.53 21.41 19.96
CA LYS A 190 2.13 21.52 21.38
C LYS A 190 2.03 20.16 22.08
N GLY A 191 2.26 19.07 21.37
CA GLY A 191 2.12 17.69 21.88
C GLY A 191 0.84 16.98 21.44
N LEU A 192 0.05 17.62 20.57
CA LEU A 192 -1.37 17.37 20.26
C LEU A 192 -2.33 17.63 21.43
#